data_AF-A0A9C9MZB5-F1
#
_entry.id   AF-A0A9C9MZB5-F1
#
_cell.length_a   1.000
_cell.length_b   1.000
_cell.length_c   1.000
_cell.angle_alpha   90.00
_cell.angle_beta   90.00
_cell.angle_gamma   90.00
#
_symmetry.space_group_name_H-M   'P 1'
#
loop_
_entity.id
_entity.type
_entity.pdbx_description
1 polymer ?
#
loop_
_entity_poly.entity_id
_entity_poly.type
_entity_poly.pdbx_seq_one_letter_code
_entity_poly.pdbx_strand_id
1 'polypeptide(L)'
;MIGTGSKETFLGESDLRAIVKNAGEGNFLSGKRVLVIIPDGTRTMPMPLMFRLLQEEWEPQTNAFDFLVALGTHQPMSDAQLSRHLGVE
;
A
#
# COMPACT_ATOMS: atom_id res chain seq x y z
N MET A 1 -8.50 9.20 -14.13
CA MET A 1 -7.41 9.43 -13.17
C MET A 1 -7.97 9.15 -11.79
N ILE A 2 -7.32 8.32 -10.99
CA ILE A 2 -7.77 7.94 -9.64
C ILE A 2 -6.79 8.58 -8.65
N GLY A 3 -7.29 9.55 -7.87
CA GLY A 3 -6.48 10.34 -6.93
C GLY A 3 -7.05 11.75 -6.75
N THR A 4 -6.83 12.34 -5.58
CA THR A 4 -7.25 13.71 -5.23
C THR A 4 -6.13 14.41 -4.45
N GLY A 5 -6.11 15.74 -4.45
CA GLY A 5 -5.13 16.54 -3.71
C GLY A 5 -5.56 18.01 -3.59
N SER A 6 -5.09 18.68 -2.54
CA SER A 6 -5.38 20.08 -2.24
C SER A 6 -4.12 20.76 -1.69
N LYS A 7 -4.01 22.09 -1.84
CA LYS A 7 -2.97 22.89 -1.18
C LYS A 7 -3.40 23.35 0.21
N GLU A 8 -4.68 23.22 0.51
CA GLU A 8 -5.37 23.77 1.67
C GLU A 8 -5.72 22.69 2.70
N THR A 9 -5.90 21.45 2.29
CA THR A 9 -6.30 20.34 3.17
C THR A 9 -5.41 19.10 3.00
N PHE A 10 -5.27 18.34 4.09
CA PHE A 10 -4.69 17.01 4.07
C PHE A 10 -5.75 15.97 3.70
N LEU A 11 -5.30 14.86 3.10
CA LEU A 11 -6.13 13.67 2.91
C LEU A 11 -6.27 12.94 4.24
N GLY A 12 -7.51 12.72 4.66
CA GLY A 12 -7.83 11.86 5.80
C GLY A 12 -7.84 10.38 5.42
N GLU A 13 -8.00 9.51 6.41
CA GLU A 13 -8.08 8.07 6.20
C GLU A 13 -9.25 7.68 5.27
N SER A 14 -10.40 8.36 5.39
CA SER A 14 -11.55 8.12 4.50
C SER A 14 -11.25 8.44 3.03
N ASP A 15 -10.47 9.50 2.78
CA ASP A 15 -10.07 9.88 1.42
C ASP A 15 -9.12 8.85 0.84
N LEU A 16 -8.13 8.41 1.63
CA LEU A 16 -7.18 7.38 1.24
C LEU A 16 -7.87 6.05 0.97
N ARG A 17 -8.82 5.62 1.82
CA ARG A 17 -9.61 4.40 1.61
C ARG A 17 -10.40 4.47 0.30
N ALA A 18 -11.05 5.60 0.02
CA ALA A 18 -11.79 5.80 -1.22
C ALA A 18 -10.87 5.73 -2.45
N ILE A 19 -9.68 6.34 -2.38
CA ILE A 19 -8.69 6.29 -3.46
C ILE A 19 -8.22 4.84 -3.69
N VAL A 20 -7.86 4.12 -2.63
CA VAL A 20 -7.40 2.72 -2.72
C VAL A 20 -8.51 1.84 -3.29
N LYS A 21 -9.73 1.93 -2.76
CA LYS A 21 -10.87 1.15 -3.26
C LYS A 21 -11.12 1.41 -4.73
N ASN A 22 -11.25 2.67 -5.14
CA ASN A 22 -11.52 3.05 -6.53
C ASN A 22 -10.39 2.57 -7.46
N ALA A 23 -9.14 2.60 -6.99
CA ALA A 23 -7.99 2.14 -7.76
C ALA A 23 -8.02 0.62 -8.04
N GLY A 24 -8.72 -0.16 -7.21
CA GLY A 24 -8.92 -1.61 -7.39
C GLY A 24 -10.16 -1.99 -8.23
N GLU A 25 -10.99 -1.04 -8.64
CA GLU A 25 -12.20 -1.31 -9.41
C GLU A 25 -11.89 -1.76 -10.85
N GLY A 26 -12.77 -2.59 -11.44
CA GLY A 26 -12.65 -2.97 -12.86
C GLY A 26 -12.08 -4.37 -13.12
N ASN A 27 -12.38 -5.35 -12.27
CA ASN A 27 -12.15 -6.79 -12.44
C ASN A 27 -10.68 -7.23 -12.71
N PHE A 28 -9.72 -6.31 -12.66
CA PHE A 28 -8.32 -6.63 -12.96
C PHE A 28 -7.60 -7.31 -11.79
N LEU A 29 -8.12 -7.18 -10.56
CA LEU A 29 -7.62 -7.88 -9.37
C LEU A 29 -8.18 -9.31 -9.25
N SER A 30 -9.41 -9.53 -9.75
CA SER A 30 -10.19 -10.75 -9.53
C SER A 30 -9.43 -12.01 -9.97
N GLY A 31 -9.13 -12.88 -8.99
CA GLY A 31 -8.43 -14.15 -9.22
C GLY A 31 -7.00 -14.00 -9.73
N LYS A 32 -6.39 -12.81 -9.66
CA LYS A 32 -5.00 -12.57 -10.07
C LYS A 32 -4.03 -12.76 -8.92
N ARG A 33 -2.78 -13.05 -9.26
CA ARG A 33 -1.65 -12.88 -8.35
C ARG A 33 -1.16 -11.44 -8.48
N VAL A 34 -1.16 -10.69 -7.39
CA VAL A 34 -0.84 -9.27 -7.37
C VAL A 34 0.38 -9.05 -6.49
N LEU A 35 1.37 -8.34 -7.03
CA LEU A 35 2.57 -7.93 -6.32
C LEU A 35 2.56 -6.41 -6.19
N VAL A 36 2.53 -5.89 -4.96
CA VAL A 36 2.58 -4.45 -4.69
C VAL A 36 4.02 -4.05 -4.40
N ILE A 37 4.55 -3.10 -5.17
CA ILE A 37 5.87 -2.51 -4.94
C ILE A 37 5.72 -1.34 -3.98
N ILE A 38 6.39 -1.41 -2.84
CA ILE A 38 6.36 -0.38 -1.79
C ILE A 38 7.76 0.22 -1.61
N PRO A 39 7.88 1.51 -1.25
CA PRO A 39 9.18 2.07 -0.90
C PRO A 39 9.66 1.54 0.44
N ASP A 40 10.95 1.73 0.74
CA ASP A 40 11.50 1.45 2.06
C ASP A 40 11.26 2.61 3.06
N GLY A 41 11.83 2.48 4.26
CA GLY A 41 11.73 3.49 5.32
C GLY A 41 12.44 4.82 5.04
N THR A 42 13.13 4.97 3.90
CA THR A 42 13.78 6.25 3.52
C THR A 42 12.85 7.19 2.77
N ARG A 43 11.63 6.73 2.45
CA ARG A 43 10.57 7.56 1.89
C ARG A 43 9.49 7.83 2.92
N THR A 44 9.11 9.11 3.03
CA THR A 44 8.04 9.52 3.92
C THR A 44 6.69 9.27 3.28
N MET A 45 5.93 8.33 3.83
CA MET A 45 4.52 8.11 3.52
C MET A 45 3.87 7.34 4.69
N PRO A 46 2.53 7.33 4.80
CA PRO A 46 1.84 6.61 5.86
C PRO A 46 1.80 5.10 5.57
N MET A 47 2.96 4.44 5.50
CA MET A 47 3.09 3.04 5.07
C MET A 47 2.21 2.06 5.87
N PRO A 48 2.16 2.12 7.22
CA PRO A 48 1.27 1.24 7.99
C PRO A 48 -0.21 1.38 7.61
N LEU A 49 -0.67 2.60 7.33
CA LEU A 49 -2.05 2.83 6.90
C LEU A 49 -2.27 2.30 5.47
N MET A 50 -1.35 2.59 4.55
CA MET A 50 -1.46 2.14 3.16
C MET A 50 -1.44 0.61 3.06
N PHE A 51 -0.54 -0.05 3.78
CA PHE A 51 -0.46 -1.50 3.84
C PHE A 51 -1.80 -2.11 4.29
N ARG A 52 -2.34 -1.61 5.41
CA ARG A 52 -3.65 -2.04 5.92
C ARG A 52 -4.78 -1.84 4.91
N LEU A 53 -4.90 -0.64 4.32
CA LEU A 53 -5.98 -0.35 3.36
C LEU A 53 -5.89 -1.21 2.10
N LEU A 54 -4.67 -1.46 1.60
CA LEU A 54 -4.47 -2.34 0.45
C LEU A 54 -4.88 -3.78 0.76
N GLN A 55 -4.52 -4.29 1.95
CA GLN A 55 -5.00 -5.61 2.37
C GLN A 55 -6.52 -5.64 2.50
N GLU A 56 -7.13 -4.69 3.21
CA GLU A 56 -8.58 -4.67 3.43
C GLU A 56 -9.38 -4.59 2.12
N GLU A 57 -8.96 -3.74 1.18
CA GLU A 57 -9.75 -3.45 -0.03
C GLU A 57 -9.39 -4.36 -1.21
N TRP A 58 -8.13 -4.79 -1.36
CA TRP A 58 -7.67 -5.51 -2.57
C TRP A 58 -7.45 -7.00 -2.33
N GLU A 59 -6.83 -7.41 -1.22
CA GLU A 59 -6.50 -8.81 -0.94
C GLU A 59 -7.69 -9.78 -1.12
N PRO A 60 -8.92 -9.49 -0.63
CA PRO A 60 -10.06 -10.40 -0.74
C PRO A 60 -10.47 -10.73 -2.18
N GLN A 61 -10.05 -9.93 -3.14
CA GLN A 61 -10.39 -10.08 -4.56
C GLN A 61 -9.29 -10.84 -5.32
N THR A 62 -8.12 -11.06 -4.73
CA THR A 62 -6.95 -11.64 -5.39
C THR A 62 -6.77 -13.13 -5.06
N ASN A 63 -6.03 -13.85 -5.89
CA ASN A 63 -5.60 -15.24 -5.63
C ASN A 63 -4.29 -15.31 -4.82
N ALA A 64 -3.47 -14.26 -4.88
CA ALA A 64 -2.29 -14.07 -4.05
C ALA A 64 -1.99 -12.57 -3.97
N PHE A 65 -1.58 -12.08 -2.80
CA PHE A 65 -1.31 -10.67 -2.54
C PHE A 65 0.02 -10.51 -1.82
N ASP A 66 1.06 -10.19 -2.57
CA ASP A 66 2.44 -10.12 -2.08
C ASP A 66 2.95 -8.68 -2.12
N PHE A 67 3.96 -8.37 -1.30
CA PHE A 67 4.62 -7.06 -1.26
C PHE A 67 6.11 -7.19 -1.51
N LEU A 68 6.69 -6.24 -2.25
CA LEU A 68 8.13 -6.14 -2.50
C LEU A 68 8.62 -4.73 -2.17
N VAL A 69 9.61 -4.64 -1.27
CA VAL A 69 10.25 -3.38 -0.93
C VAL A 69 11.28 -2.99 -1.99
N ALA A 70 11.11 -1.82 -2.60
CA ALA A 70 12.03 -1.26 -3.58
C ALA A 70 13.22 -0.55 -2.91
N LEU A 71 14.21 -1.34 -2.47
CA LEU A 71 15.40 -0.83 -1.75
C LEU A 71 16.38 -0.03 -2.63
N GLY A 72 16.43 -0.32 -3.94
CA GLY A 72 17.51 0.20 -4.78
C GLY A 72 18.88 -0.26 -4.28
N THR A 73 19.76 0.67 -3.92
CA THR A 73 21.09 0.39 -3.36
C THR A 73 21.12 0.37 -1.84
N HIS A 74 19.98 0.56 -1.18
CA HIS A 74 19.89 0.53 0.28
C HIS A 74 20.07 -0.90 0.80
N GLN A 75 20.48 -1.00 2.07
CA GLN A 75 20.67 -2.28 2.73
C GLN A 75 19.34 -3.02 2.89
N PRO A 76 19.34 -4.37 2.85
CA PRO A 76 18.17 -5.17 3.19
C PRO A 76 17.62 -4.82 4.57
N MET A 77 16.30 -4.77 4.68
CA MET A 77 15.61 -4.61 5.96
C MET A 77 15.61 -5.95 6.69
N SER A 78 15.92 -5.92 7.99
CA SER A 78 15.65 -7.03 8.89
C SER A 78 14.15 -7.23 9.10
N ASP A 79 13.75 -8.41 9.58
CA ASP A 79 12.35 -8.72 9.88
C ASP A 79 11.71 -7.71 10.84
N ALA A 80 12.43 -7.28 11.89
CA ALA A 80 11.95 -6.26 12.81
C ALA A 80 11.74 -4.90 12.13
N GLN A 81 12.62 -4.52 11.21
CA GLN A 81 12.45 -3.29 10.42
C GLN A 81 11.27 -3.40 9.46
N LEU A 82 11.03 -4.57 8.86
CA LEU A 82 9.88 -4.83 8.01
C LEU A 82 8.56 -4.77 8.80
N SER A 83 8.44 -5.48 9.92
CA SER A 83 7.24 -5.46 10.76
C SER A 83 6.91 -4.04 11.22
N ARG A 84 7.92 -3.28 11.65
CA ARG A 84 7.75 -1.87 12.01
C ARG A 84 7.29 -0.99 10.85
N HIS A 85 7.87 -1.19 9.68
CA HIS A 85 7.57 -0.41 8.48
C HIS A 85 6.12 -0.63 8.00
N LEU A 86 5.63 -1.87 8.12
CA LEU A 86 4.25 -2.25 7.78
C LEU A 86 3.26 -2.03 8.93
N GLY A 87 3.75 -1.80 10.16
CA GLY A 87 2.94 -1.59 11.36
C GLY A 87 2.25 -2.86 11.86
N VAL A 88 2.94 -4.01 11.78
CA VAL A 88 2.43 -5.35 12.16
C VAL A 88 3.25 -5.98 13.29
N GLU A 89 3.73 -5.16 14.23
CA GLU A 89 4.42 -5.63 15.44
C GLU A 89 3.49 -6.34 16.43
#